data_AF-A0A953UP39-F1
#
_entry.id   AF-A0A953UP39-F1
#
_cell.length_a   1.000
_cell.length_b   1.000
_cell.length_c   1.000
_cell.angle_alpha   90.00
_cell.angle_beta   90.00
_cell.angle_gamma   90.00
#
_symmetry.space_group_name_H-M   'P 1'
#
loop_
_entity.id
_entity.type
_entity.pdbx_description
1 polymer ?
#
loop_
_entity_poly.entity_id
_entity_poly.type
_entity_poly.pdbx_seq_one_letter_code
_entity_poly.pdbx_strand_id
1 'polypeptide(L)'
;MREGVTRRDWLALSGLALGAMAARPAEGAWAVSAGPVEPVSVAKVRSYDDDLTARFRLMFDQIGGIGNQVKGKTVGIKVNLTG
;
A
#
# COMPACT_ATOMS: atom_id res chain seq x y z
N MET A 1 57.24 4.16 -27.85
CA MET A 1 56.56 5.32 -27.24
C MET A 1 55.48 4.77 -26.32
N ARG A 2 55.50 5.08 -25.03
CA ARG A 2 54.41 4.71 -24.10
C ARG A 2 53.48 5.90 -24.04
N GLU A 3 52.30 5.80 -24.64
CA GLU A 3 51.27 6.82 -24.50
C GLU A 3 50.71 6.73 -23.08
N GLY A 4 51.03 7.73 -22.26
CA GLY A 4 50.56 7.82 -20.88
C GLY A 4 49.10 8.27 -20.84
N VAL A 5 48.35 7.74 -19.88
CA VAL A 5 46.96 8.12 -19.61
C VAL A 5 46.87 9.64 -19.49
N THR A 6 46.05 10.25 -20.35
CA THR A 6 45.94 11.70 -20.45
C THR A 6 44.97 12.25 -19.41
N ARG A 7 45.02 13.56 -19.14
CA ARG A 7 44.07 14.22 -18.22
C ARG A 7 42.61 14.04 -18.64
N ARG A 8 42.35 13.92 -19.94
CA ARG A 8 41.00 13.68 -20.48
C ARG A 8 40.50 12.28 -20.15
N ASP A 9 41.38 11.28 -20.18
CA ASP A 9 41.04 9.92 -19.81
C ASP A 9 40.68 9.80 -18.33
N TRP A 10 41.37 10.54 -17.46
CA TRP A 10 41.02 10.65 -16.05
C TRP A 10 39.64 11.30 -15.80
N LEU A 11 39.32 12.35 -16.54
CA LEU A 11 38.02 13.01 -16.46
C LEU A 11 36.90 12.11 -17.01
N ALA A 12 37.15 11.38 -18.10
CA ALA A 12 36.20 10.43 -18.66
C ALA A 12 35.93 9.26 -17.71
N LEU A 13 36.99 8.71 -17.10
CA LEU A 13 36.89 7.58 -16.18
C LEU A 13 36.15 7.97 -14.88
N SER A 14 36.44 9.16 -14.33
CA SER A 14 35.75 9.68 -13.14
C SER A 14 34.29 10.04 -13.42
N GLY A 15 33.99 10.63 -14.57
CA GLY A 15 32.62 10.92 -15.00
C GLY A 15 31.77 9.65 -15.19
N LEU A 16 32.33 8.61 -15.80
CA LEU A 16 31.67 7.30 -15.97
C LEU A 16 31.38 6.63 -14.61
N ALA A 17 32.33 6.66 -13.68
CA ALA A 17 32.16 6.07 -12.36
C ALA A 17 31.04 6.77 -11.56
N LEU A 18 30.96 8.10 -11.61
CA LEU A 18 29.90 8.87 -10.96
C LEU A 18 28.53 8.61 -11.60
N GLY A 19 28.45 8.55 -12.93
CA GLY A 19 27.23 8.21 -13.66
C GLY A 19 26.68 6.82 -13.30
N ALA A 20 27.55 5.83 -13.15
CA ALA A 20 27.17 4.46 -12.76
C ALA A 20 26.68 4.35 -11.30
N MET A 21 27.12 5.24 -10.42
CA MET A 21 26.63 5.32 -9.03
C MET A 21 25.33 6.13 -8.92
N ALA A 22 25.10 7.10 -9.78
CA ALA A 22 23.86 7.88 -9.83
C ALA A 22 22.73 7.14 -10.56
N ALA A 23 23.06 6.26 -11.52
CA ALA A 23 22.11 5.44 -12.26
C ALA A 23 21.72 4.14 -11.54
N ARG A 24 21.94 4.05 -10.22
CA ARG A 24 21.39 2.97 -9.41
C ARG A 24 19.86 3.02 -9.58
N PRO A 25 19.21 1.99 -10.15
CA PRO A 25 17.76 1.95 -10.12
C PRO A 25 17.37 2.04 -8.65
N ALA A 26 16.56 3.04 -8.30
CA ALA A 26 16.07 3.15 -6.94
C ALA A 26 15.36 1.84 -6.61
N GLU A 27 15.97 1.03 -5.76
CA GLU A 27 15.36 -0.16 -5.17
C GLU A 27 14.15 0.36 -4.36
N GLY A 28 12.99 0.41 -5.00
CA GLY A 28 11.79 1.06 -4.47
C GLY A 28 11.04 2.00 -5.42
N ALA A 29 11.49 2.25 -6.65
CA ALA A 29 10.74 3.06 -7.62
C ALA A 29 9.40 2.41 -8.07
N TRP A 30 9.13 1.18 -7.64
CA TRP A 30 7.84 0.47 -7.78
C TRP A 30 7.13 0.32 -6.44
N ALA A 31 7.42 1.16 -5.46
CA ALA A 31 6.46 1.39 -4.39
C ALA A 31 5.26 2.10 -5.03
N VAL A 32 4.25 1.31 -5.43
CA VAL A 32 2.91 1.83 -5.69
C VAL A 32 2.53 2.60 -4.45
N SER A 33 2.49 3.92 -4.54
CA SER A 33 1.92 4.75 -3.49
C SER A 33 0.47 4.32 -3.38
N ALA A 34 0.17 3.47 -2.39
CA ALA A 34 -1.19 3.24 -1.97
C ALA A 34 -1.68 4.61 -1.52
N GLY A 35 -2.47 5.27 -2.37
CA GLY A 35 -3.15 6.50 -2.02
C GLY A 35 -3.96 6.29 -0.73
N PRO A 36 -4.42 7.36 -0.07
CA PRO A 36 -5.20 7.24 1.15
C PRO A 36 -6.35 6.25 0.94
N VAL A 37 -6.31 5.11 1.63
CA VAL A 37 -7.38 4.12 1.57
C VAL A 37 -8.42 4.54 2.60
N GLU A 38 -9.68 4.63 2.18
CA GLU A 38 -10.78 4.87 3.11
C GLU A 38 -10.80 3.78 4.20
N PRO A 39 -11.22 4.11 5.44
CA PRO A 39 -11.28 3.15 6.53
C PRO A 39 -12.14 1.93 6.16
N VAL A 40 -11.56 0.75 6.36
CA VAL A 40 -12.27 -0.54 6.19
C VAL A 40 -12.32 -1.28 7.52
N SER A 41 -13.38 -2.04 7.73
CA SER A 41 -13.54 -2.90 8.91
C SER A 41 -13.58 -4.37 8.51
N VAL A 42 -12.86 -5.21 9.25
CA VAL A 42 -12.77 -6.66 9.04
C VAL A 42 -12.97 -7.36 10.36
N ALA A 43 -13.88 -8.33 10.40
CA ALA A 43 -14.13 -9.18 11.57
C ALA A 43 -14.03 -10.65 11.19
N LYS A 44 -13.35 -11.44 12.03
CA LYS A 44 -13.37 -12.90 11.94
C LYS A 44 -14.47 -13.43 12.85
N VAL A 45 -15.46 -14.10 12.26
CA VAL A 45 -16.53 -14.79 12.99
C VAL A 45 -16.29 -16.29 12.86
N ARG A 46 -16.34 -17.03 13.99
CA ARG A 46 -16.01 -18.46 14.01
C ARG A 46 -17.23 -19.35 13.85
N SER A 47 -18.40 -18.88 14.26
CA SER A 47 -19.67 -19.60 14.14
C SER A 47 -20.79 -18.68 13.69
N TYR A 48 -21.80 -19.23 13.02
CA TYR A 48 -23.04 -18.51 12.73
C TYR A 48 -23.91 -18.29 13.96
N ASP A 49 -23.68 -19.05 15.03
CA ASP A 49 -24.38 -18.89 16.31
C ASP A 49 -23.86 -17.68 17.11
N ASP A 50 -22.74 -17.06 16.66
CA ASP A 50 -22.27 -15.81 17.24
C ASP A 50 -23.25 -14.67 16.93
N ASP A 51 -23.27 -13.63 17.77
CA ASP A 51 -24.08 -12.43 17.52
C ASP A 51 -23.51 -11.60 16.36
N LEU A 52 -23.87 -12.00 15.13
CA LEU A 52 -23.50 -11.33 13.88
C LEU A 52 -23.99 -9.88 13.85
N THR A 53 -25.14 -9.60 14.45
CA THR A 53 -25.71 -8.24 14.44
C THR A 53 -24.88 -7.30 15.30
N ALA A 54 -24.45 -7.74 16.48
CA ALA A 54 -23.51 -6.98 17.30
C ALA A 54 -22.16 -6.80 16.58
N ARG A 55 -21.67 -7.82 15.87
CA ARG A 55 -20.45 -7.70 15.06
C ARG A 55 -20.58 -6.66 13.95
N PHE A 56 -21.69 -6.66 13.20
CA PHE A 56 -21.91 -5.67 12.15
C PHE A 56 -22.02 -4.24 12.71
N ARG A 57 -22.66 -4.04 13.87
CA ARG A 57 -22.70 -2.72 14.53
C ARG A 57 -21.30 -2.23 14.87
N LEU A 58 -20.48 -3.09 15.46
CA LEU A 58 -19.09 -2.76 15.79
C LEU A 58 -18.27 -2.44 14.53
N MET A 59 -18.52 -3.16 13.42
CA MET A 59 -17.89 -2.86 12.14
C MET A 59 -18.33 -1.50 11.56
N PHE A 60 -19.60 -1.10 11.74
CA PHE A 60 -20.08 0.23 11.34
C PHE A 60 -19.40 1.36 12.13
N ASP A 61 -19.12 1.12 13.41
CA ASP A 61 -18.37 2.07 14.23
C ASP A 61 -16.91 2.20 13.75
N GLN A 62 -16.29 1.09 13.36
CA GLN A 62 -14.90 1.05 12.86
C GLN A 62 -14.69 1.77 11.53
N ILE A 63 -15.70 1.84 10.65
CA ILE A 63 -15.62 2.57 9.38
C ILE A 63 -16.06 4.04 9.49
N GLY A 64 -16.03 4.61 10.70
CA GLY A 64 -16.34 6.01 10.94
C GLY A 64 -17.72 6.27 11.56
N GLY A 65 -18.34 5.28 12.20
CA GLY A 65 -19.59 5.51 12.93
C GLY A 65 -20.79 5.77 12.03
N ILE A 66 -20.98 4.94 10.99
CA ILE A 66 -22.02 5.16 9.98
C ILE A 66 -23.46 4.90 10.47
N GLY A 67 -23.65 4.63 11.76
CA GLY A 67 -24.95 4.31 12.36
C GLY A 67 -26.04 5.32 12.01
N ASN A 68 -25.75 6.63 12.08
CA ASN A 68 -26.70 7.68 11.72
C ASN A 68 -27.05 7.71 10.22
N GLN A 69 -26.15 7.24 9.35
CA GLN A 69 -26.38 7.20 7.90
C GLN A 69 -27.31 6.06 7.51
N VAL A 70 -27.26 4.93 8.23
CA VAL A 70 -28.03 3.71 7.94
C VAL A 70 -29.29 3.55 8.79
N LYS A 71 -29.41 4.27 9.90
CA LYS A 71 -30.55 4.18 10.83
C LYS A 71 -31.88 4.46 10.12
N GLY A 72 -32.83 3.55 10.28
CA GLY A 72 -34.17 3.65 9.69
C GLY A 72 -34.22 3.39 8.18
N LYS A 73 -33.10 2.95 7.57
CA LYS A 73 -33.02 2.62 6.14
C LYS A 73 -32.86 1.11 5.95
N THR A 74 -33.33 0.62 4.81
CA THR A 74 -32.97 -0.71 4.32
C THR A 74 -31.58 -0.65 3.70
N VAL A 75 -30.65 -1.44 4.23
CA VAL A 75 -29.26 -1.51 3.77
C VAL A 75 -28.94 -2.94 3.33
N GLY A 76 -28.30 -3.07 2.16
CA GLY A 76 -27.77 -4.36 1.71
C GLY A 76 -26.40 -4.62 2.32
N ILE A 77 -26.19 -5.81 2.88
CA ILE A 77 -24.90 -6.25 3.40
C ILE A 77 -24.43 -7.43 2.56
N LYS A 78 -23.28 -7.28 1.88
CA LYS A 78 -22.65 -8.39 1.17
C LYS A 78 -21.74 -9.14 2.12
N VAL A 79 -22.15 -10.35 2.49
CA VAL A 79 -21.33 -11.26 3.28
C VAL A 79 -20.69 -12.26 2.31
N ASN A 80 -19.37 -12.28 2.25
CA ASN A 80 -18.64 -13.31 1.52
C ASN A 80 -18.28 -14.43 2.49
N LEU A 81 -18.75 -15.64 2.20
CA LEU A 81 -18.53 -16.81 3.03
C LEU A 81 -17.52 -17.72 2.34
N THR A 82 -16.60 -18.28 3.12
CA THR A 82 -15.67 -19.32 2.67
C THR A 82 -15.99 -20.58 3.48
N GLY A 83 -16.80 -21.46 2.88
CA GLY A 83 -17.03 -22.83 3.35
C GLY A 83 -16.25 -23.80 2.49
#